data_AF-A0A0D1KAK8-F1
#
_entry.id   AF-A0A0D1KAK8-F1
#
_cell.length_a   1.000
_cell.length_b   1.000
_cell.length_c   1.000
_cell.angle_alpha   90.00
_cell.angle_beta   90.00
_cell.angle_gamma   90.00
#
_symmetry.space_group_name_H-M   'P 1'
#
loop_
_entity.id
_entity.type
_entity.pdbx_description
1 polymer ?
#
loop_
_entity_poly.entity_id
_entity_poly.type
_entity_poly.pdbx_seq_one_letter_code
_entity_poly.pdbx_strand_id
1 'polypeptide(L)'
;MSITKQKNGTYSVRVSWTDKQGKRREKNKKGLENRTLAKHWERKTLLDAESGKFETVNTYTTTNQLVEMWLKEYARNKRAVTVSKVRRFFDMYVLVPEWFDNVEIGKISRKSVQQWTDWLASIHATYKKQVTYFSKVFGVAVSYELLEVNPFNNIRYPTAISKPDRSYRVELYDRPQLAAFIQALQDKYDNDEQYHKYAYLRLLAFTGMRNGEVRALEWSDIHLEGSDPCIDVNKTMSDVTGKGVVVNAPKTKAGNRTVKLDQITTQVLRRWRVIQGKRLMSRGLPSNVVWTNQRLLAVLVLINRVSGSYPQSRALTSHKLIFTACVIRISRSLFKLAWILRHYKHKLDTMISTRHLVYMHRLLTKCDQRQLIYLLHLLTFRCVFLSLNLQLIITMQKAPHYSLKTL
;
A
#
# COMPACT_ATOMS: atom_id res chain seq x y z
N MET A 1 16.85 -56.98 -19.69
CA MET A 1 16.87 -55.95 -20.76
C MET A 1 15.75 -54.96 -20.49
N SER A 2 16.07 -53.67 -20.55
CA SER A 2 15.13 -52.55 -20.36
C SER A 2 14.22 -52.31 -21.56
N ILE A 3 14.65 -52.68 -22.78
CA ILE A 3 13.89 -52.54 -24.03
C ILE A 3 13.46 -53.91 -24.56
N THR A 4 12.16 -54.08 -24.82
CA THR A 4 11.56 -55.32 -25.35
C THR A 4 10.76 -55.01 -26.61
N LYS A 5 10.97 -55.79 -27.69
CA LYS A 5 10.16 -55.71 -28.92
C LYS A 5 8.86 -56.49 -28.75
N GLN A 6 7.74 -55.89 -29.12
CA GLN A 6 6.38 -56.44 -28.99
C GLN A 6 5.96 -57.16 -30.28
N LYS A 7 4.97 -58.05 -30.19
CA LYS A 7 4.43 -58.81 -31.34
C LYS A 7 3.89 -57.92 -32.46
N ASN A 8 3.44 -56.71 -32.12
CA ASN A 8 2.93 -55.71 -33.06
C ASN A 8 4.03 -54.83 -33.71
N GLY A 9 5.30 -55.21 -33.59
CA GLY A 9 6.44 -54.47 -34.17
C GLY A 9 6.91 -53.25 -33.36
N THR A 10 6.16 -52.81 -32.35
CA THR A 10 6.54 -51.69 -31.47
C THR A 10 7.50 -52.11 -30.35
N TYR A 11 8.10 -51.14 -29.66
CA TYR A 11 9.01 -51.35 -28.54
C TYR A 11 8.37 -50.88 -27.23
N SER A 12 8.64 -51.63 -26.15
CA SER A 12 8.33 -51.25 -24.78
C SER A 12 9.61 -51.08 -23.97
N VAL A 13 9.68 -50.03 -23.17
CA VAL A 13 10.82 -49.73 -22.31
C VAL A 13 10.38 -49.73 -20.85
N ARG A 14 11.16 -50.39 -19.99
CA ARG A 14 11.03 -50.35 -18.53
C ARG A 14 12.37 -49.92 -17.93
N VAL A 15 12.34 -48.81 -17.20
CA VAL A 15 13.49 -48.29 -16.46
C VAL A 15 13.17 -48.39 -14.98
N SER A 16 14.06 -48.99 -14.21
CA SER A 16 13.97 -49.05 -12.74
C SER A 16 15.21 -48.39 -12.13
N TRP A 17 15.02 -47.60 -11.08
CA TRP A 17 16.10 -46.97 -10.32
C TRP A 17 15.78 -47.00 -8.83
N THR A 18 16.78 -46.70 -8.00
CA THR A 18 16.62 -46.53 -6.55
C THR A 18 16.66 -45.04 -6.27
N ASP A 19 15.65 -44.50 -5.57
CA ASP A 19 15.67 -43.11 -5.12
C ASP A 19 16.67 -42.90 -3.97
N LYS A 20 17.02 -41.65 -3.65
CA LYS A 20 17.88 -41.32 -2.49
C LYS A 20 17.32 -41.78 -1.14
N GLN A 21 16.05 -42.15 -1.06
CA GLN A 21 15.42 -42.73 0.13
C GLN A 21 15.55 -44.26 0.18
N GLY A 22 16.29 -44.87 -0.75
CA GLY A 22 16.53 -46.31 -0.82
C GLY A 22 15.36 -47.11 -1.39
N LYS A 23 14.30 -46.46 -1.89
CA LYS A 23 13.11 -47.12 -2.42
C LYS A 23 13.23 -47.32 -3.93
N ARG A 24 12.90 -48.53 -4.38
CA ARG A 24 12.91 -48.89 -5.80
C ARG A 24 11.71 -48.28 -6.52
N ARG A 25 11.96 -47.57 -7.61
CA ARG A 25 10.94 -46.94 -8.47
C ARG A 25 11.07 -47.49 -9.89
N GLU A 26 9.95 -47.55 -10.62
CA GLU A 26 9.95 -47.95 -12.03
C GLU A 26 9.05 -47.06 -12.88
N LYS A 27 9.43 -46.93 -14.15
CA LYS A 27 8.64 -46.22 -15.16
C LYS A 27 8.66 -47.01 -16.46
N ASN A 28 7.49 -47.10 -17.10
CA ASN A 28 7.31 -47.85 -18.32
C ASN A 28 6.72 -46.99 -19.45
N LYS A 29 7.12 -47.28 -20.68
CA LYS A 29 6.53 -46.70 -21.90
C LYS A 29 6.37 -47.79 -22.94
N LYS A 30 5.17 -47.91 -23.51
CA LYS A 30 4.84 -48.86 -24.57
C LYS A 30 4.53 -48.10 -25.87
N GLY A 31 4.59 -48.79 -27.00
CA GLY A 31 4.18 -48.26 -28.31
C GLY A 31 5.21 -47.37 -28.99
N LEU A 32 6.51 -47.58 -28.74
CA LEU A 32 7.56 -46.82 -29.45
C LEU A 32 7.82 -47.47 -30.81
N GLU A 33 7.81 -46.67 -31.88
CA GLU A 33 7.85 -47.15 -33.27
C GLU A 33 9.19 -47.77 -33.66
N ASN A 34 10.29 -47.28 -33.09
CA ASN A 34 11.63 -47.76 -33.42
C ASN A 34 12.53 -47.91 -32.18
N ARG A 35 13.60 -48.69 -32.33
CA ARG A 35 14.57 -48.98 -31.26
C ARG A 35 15.33 -47.72 -30.81
N THR A 36 15.51 -46.74 -31.68
CA THR A 36 16.21 -45.49 -31.40
C THR A 36 15.42 -44.59 -30.44
N LEU A 37 14.11 -44.45 -30.67
CA LEU A 37 13.18 -43.75 -29.78
C LEU A 37 13.10 -44.44 -28.42
N ALA A 38 13.14 -45.77 -28.40
CA ALA A 38 13.21 -46.56 -27.17
C ALA A 38 14.49 -46.26 -26.37
N LYS A 39 15.66 -46.25 -27.00
CA LYS A 39 16.94 -45.87 -26.37
C LYS A 39 16.95 -44.41 -25.90
N HIS A 40 16.40 -43.49 -26.69
CA HIS A 40 16.34 -42.08 -26.34
C HIS A 40 15.44 -41.86 -25.12
N TRP A 41 14.27 -42.50 -25.09
CA TRP A 41 13.36 -42.43 -23.94
C TRP A 41 13.97 -43.04 -22.68
N GLU A 42 14.65 -44.20 -22.82
CA GLU A 42 15.40 -44.83 -21.73
C GLU A 42 16.45 -43.88 -21.15
N ARG A 43 17.37 -43.37 -21.99
CA ARG A 43 18.46 -42.48 -21.56
C ARG A 43 17.93 -41.22 -20.90
N LYS A 44 16.89 -40.59 -21.48
CA LYS A 44 16.25 -39.41 -20.88
C LYS A 44 15.65 -39.71 -19.51
N THR A 45 15.02 -40.88 -19.36
CA THR A 45 14.39 -41.29 -18.10
C THR A 45 15.43 -41.61 -17.03
N LEU A 46 16.58 -42.21 -17.39
CA LEU A 46 17.70 -42.42 -16.49
C LEU A 46 18.32 -41.08 -16.02
N LEU A 47 18.56 -40.14 -16.94
CA LEU A 47 19.05 -38.80 -16.59
C LEU A 47 18.07 -38.03 -15.71
N ASP A 48 16.78 -38.13 -15.99
CA ASP A 48 15.73 -37.56 -15.14
C ASP A 48 15.72 -38.23 -13.74
N ALA A 49 16.02 -39.53 -13.64
CA ALA A 49 16.10 -40.24 -12.37
C ALA A 49 17.36 -39.89 -11.57
N GLU A 50 18.52 -39.85 -12.22
CA GLU A 50 19.81 -39.45 -11.63
C GLU A 50 19.81 -38.00 -11.14
N SER A 51 19.11 -37.11 -11.83
CA SER A 51 18.91 -35.72 -11.40
C SER A 51 17.93 -35.57 -10.23
N GLY A 52 17.31 -36.65 -9.76
CA GLY A 52 16.37 -36.64 -8.63
C GLY A 52 14.97 -36.13 -8.97
N LYS A 53 14.64 -35.94 -10.26
CA LYS A 53 13.35 -35.41 -10.73
C LYS A 53 12.12 -36.24 -10.33
N PHE A 54 12.34 -37.49 -9.96
CA PHE A 54 11.29 -38.42 -9.54
C PHE A 54 11.32 -38.72 -8.04
N GLU A 55 12.23 -38.10 -7.30
CA GLU A 55 12.22 -38.13 -5.85
C GLU A 55 11.05 -37.25 -5.44
N THR A 56 10.05 -37.84 -4.79
CA THR A 56 8.93 -37.09 -4.22
C THR A 56 9.46 -36.26 -3.07
N VAL A 57 10.04 -35.13 -3.42
CA VAL A 57 9.87 -33.84 -2.77
C VAL A 57 8.61 -33.87 -1.91
N ASN A 58 8.73 -33.64 -0.60
CA ASN A 58 7.72 -33.91 0.43
C ASN A 58 6.31 -33.36 0.06
N THR A 59 5.52 -34.18 -0.64
CA THR A 59 4.30 -33.79 -1.37
C THR A 59 3.06 -33.68 -0.49
N TYR A 60 3.13 -34.10 0.77
CA TYR A 60 1.99 -34.10 1.69
C TYR A 60 1.74 -32.73 2.33
N THR A 61 2.65 -31.78 2.14
CA THR A 61 2.46 -30.41 2.65
C THR A 61 1.22 -29.80 2.00
N THR A 62 0.29 -29.32 2.81
CA THR A 62 -0.92 -28.67 2.31
C THR A 62 -0.71 -27.18 2.10
N THR A 63 -1.57 -26.54 1.29
CA THR A 63 -1.54 -25.08 1.10
C THR A 63 -1.64 -24.33 2.43
N ASN A 64 -2.46 -24.81 3.37
CA ASN A 64 -2.64 -24.18 4.68
C ASN A 64 -1.33 -24.20 5.47
N GLN A 65 -0.68 -25.37 5.53
CA GLN A 65 0.63 -25.51 6.19
C GLN A 65 1.67 -24.59 5.55
N LEU A 66 1.72 -24.55 4.22
CA LEU A 66 2.67 -23.71 3.49
C LEU A 66 2.41 -22.20 3.72
N VAL A 67 1.13 -21.79 3.75
CA VAL A 67 0.74 -20.41 4.08
C VAL A 67 1.15 -20.06 5.51
N GLU A 68 0.97 -20.96 6.48
CA GLU A 68 1.41 -20.74 7.86
C GLU A 68 2.93 -20.60 7.98
N MET A 69 3.70 -21.46 7.30
CA MET A 69 5.16 -21.37 7.24
C MET A 69 5.60 -20.02 6.67
N TRP A 70 5.03 -19.63 5.54
CA TRP A 70 5.33 -18.35 4.90
C TRP A 70 4.91 -17.15 5.77
N LEU A 71 3.74 -17.21 6.42
CA LEU A 71 3.26 -16.14 7.30
C LEU A 71 4.16 -15.96 8.53
N LYS A 72 4.70 -17.05 9.09
CA LYS A 72 5.64 -17.01 10.22
C LYS A 72 6.92 -16.25 9.84
N GLU A 73 7.47 -16.50 8.66
CA GLU A 73 8.63 -15.77 8.15
C GLU A 73 8.30 -14.33 7.77
N TYR A 74 7.18 -14.13 7.07
CA TYR A 74 6.71 -12.82 6.66
C TYR A 74 6.46 -11.90 7.87
N ALA A 75 6.00 -12.44 8.99
CA ALA A 75 5.73 -11.69 10.21
C ALA A 75 7.00 -11.13 10.88
N ARG A 76 8.18 -11.76 10.72
CA ARG A 76 9.43 -11.36 11.40
C ARG A 76 9.76 -9.87 11.19
N ASN A 77 9.53 -9.36 9.98
CA ASN A 77 9.91 -8.01 9.59
C ASN A 77 8.70 -7.12 9.25
N LYS A 78 7.50 -7.47 9.73
CA LYS A 78 6.25 -6.78 9.37
C LYS A 78 5.42 -6.49 10.62
N ARG A 79 4.73 -5.34 10.60
CA ARG A 79 3.78 -4.98 11.66
C ARG A 79 2.60 -5.95 11.68
N ALA A 80 2.08 -6.22 12.87
CA ALA A 80 0.93 -7.11 13.07
C ALA A 80 -0.28 -6.77 12.18
N VAL A 81 -0.58 -5.47 11.98
CA VAL A 81 -1.65 -5.01 11.07
C VAL A 81 -1.43 -5.48 9.63
N THR A 82 -0.17 -5.43 9.17
CA THR A 82 0.18 -5.85 7.81
C THR A 82 0.02 -7.35 7.66
N VAL A 83 0.49 -8.13 8.62
CA VAL A 83 0.36 -9.59 8.63
C VAL A 83 -1.12 -9.98 8.67
N SER A 84 -1.90 -9.36 9.55
CA SER A 84 -3.33 -9.61 9.70
C SER A 84 -4.12 -9.36 8.41
N LYS A 85 -3.81 -8.28 7.67
CA LYS A 85 -4.43 -8.01 6.36
C LYS A 85 -4.08 -9.06 5.31
N VAL A 86 -2.85 -9.57 5.33
CA VAL A 86 -2.40 -10.60 4.39
C VAL A 86 -3.03 -11.95 4.73
N ARG A 87 -3.04 -12.34 6.02
CA ARG A 87 -3.74 -13.53 6.51
C ARG A 87 -5.22 -13.52 6.11
N ARG A 88 -5.93 -12.42 6.41
CA ARG A 88 -7.34 -12.27 6.03
C ARG A 88 -7.58 -12.46 4.53
N PHE A 89 -6.63 -12.04 3.69
CA PHE A 89 -6.73 -12.29 2.25
C PHE A 89 -6.64 -13.79 1.94
N PHE A 90 -5.70 -14.52 2.55
CA PHE A 90 -5.62 -15.98 2.37
C PHE A 90 -6.90 -16.66 2.86
N ASP A 91 -7.38 -16.33 4.05
CA ASP A 91 -8.57 -16.95 4.64
C ASP A 91 -9.84 -16.69 3.80
N MET A 92 -9.96 -15.51 3.18
CA MET A 92 -11.16 -15.15 2.42
C MET A 92 -11.14 -15.57 0.94
N TYR A 93 -9.96 -15.73 0.33
CA TYR A 93 -9.85 -15.83 -1.13
C TYR A 93 -8.93 -16.94 -1.63
N VAL A 94 -8.21 -17.65 -0.75
CA VAL A 94 -7.26 -18.71 -1.13
C VAL A 94 -7.59 -20.01 -0.43
N LEU A 95 -7.66 -19.97 0.91
CA LEU A 95 -7.94 -21.10 1.79
C LEU A 95 -9.45 -21.25 1.99
N VAL A 96 -10.16 -21.33 0.87
CA VAL A 96 -11.60 -21.59 0.82
C VAL A 96 -11.86 -22.90 0.07
N PRO A 97 -12.94 -23.64 0.38
CA PRO A 97 -13.24 -24.94 -0.21
C PRO A 97 -13.24 -24.94 -1.75
N GLU A 98 -13.64 -23.83 -2.36
CA GLU A 98 -13.70 -23.67 -3.81
C GLU A 98 -12.34 -23.62 -4.50
N TRP A 99 -11.25 -23.35 -3.75
CA TRP A 99 -9.93 -23.09 -4.31
C TRP A 99 -8.84 -24.03 -3.79
N PHE A 100 -8.14 -23.65 -2.72
CA PHE A 100 -6.92 -24.34 -2.29
C PHE A 100 -6.90 -24.72 -0.81
N ASP A 101 -8.07 -24.74 -0.14
CA ASP A 101 -8.15 -25.17 1.25
C ASP A 101 -7.74 -26.64 1.42
N ASN A 102 -6.74 -26.86 2.27
CA ASN A 102 -6.12 -28.15 2.60
C ASN A 102 -5.68 -29.00 1.39
N VAL A 103 -5.49 -28.38 0.23
CA VAL A 103 -5.00 -29.07 -0.97
C VAL A 103 -3.49 -29.31 -0.84
N GLU A 104 -3.02 -30.51 -1.19
CA GLU A 104 -1.59 -30.81 -1.29
C GLU A 104 -0.93 -29.96 -2.37
N ILE A 105 0.21 -29.34 -2.05
CA ILE A 105 0.87 -28.39 -2.95
C ILE A 105 1.33 -29.03 -4.27
N GLY A 106 1.63 -30.34 -4.27
CA GLY A 106 1.99 -31.08 -5.48
C GLY A 106 0.83 -31.29 -6.47
N LYS A 107 -0.42 -31.18 -6.01
CA LYS A 107 -1.61 -31.27 -6.86
C LYS A 107 -1.98 -29.94 -7.51
N ILE A 108 -1.35 -28.84 -7.10
CA ILE A 108 -1.66 -27.50 -7.59
C ILE A 108 -0.94 -27.25 -8.91
N SER A 109 -1.73 -27.12 -9.98
CA SER A 109 -1.23 -26.89 -11.33
C SER A 109 -1.21 -25.40 -11.71
N ARG A 110 -0.42 -25.04 -12.72
CA ARG A 110 -0.49 -23.69 -13.33
C ARG A 110 -1.91 -23.37 -13.82
N LYS A 111 -2.65 -24.36 -14.34
CA LYS A 111 -4.01 -24.18 -14.83
C LYS A 111 -4.97 -23.75 -13.70
N SER A 112 -4.93 -24.43 -12.55
CA SER A 112 -5.75 -24.06 -11.39
C SER A 112 -5.37 -22.68 -10.85
N VAL A 113 -4.08 -22.35 -10.81
CA VAL A 113 -3.63 -21.00 -10.42
C VAL A 113 -4.11 -19.92 -11.39
N GLN A 114 -4.13 -20.19 -12.70
CA GLN A 114 -4.66 -19.27 -13.69
C GLN A 114 -6.16 -19.05 -13.50
N GLN A 115 -6.94 -20.12 -13.33
CA GLN A 115 -8.38 -20.04 -13.08
C GLN A 115 -8.69 -19.20 -11.83
N TRP A 116 -7.94 -19.42 -10.75
CA TRP A 116 -8.04 -18.61 -9.54
C TRP A 116 -7.69 -17.14 -9.79
N THR A 117 -6.64 -16.88 -10.56
CA THR A 117 -6.21 -15.52 -10.91
C THR A 117 -7.27 -14.79 -11.73
N ASP A 118 -7.90 -15.48 -12.68
CA ASP A 118 -8.97 -14.95 -13.53
C ASP A 118 -10.22 -14.62 -12.71
N TRP A 119 -10.62 -15.52 -11.81
CA TRP A 119 -11.68 -15.26 -10.86
C TRP A 119 -11.35 -14.08 -9.93
N LEU A 120 -10.15 -14.03 -9.37
CA LEU A 120 -9.78 -12.95 -8.46
C LEU A 120 -9.79 -11.58 -9.17
N ALA A 121 -9.41 -11.56 -10.45
CA ALA A 121 -9.46 -10.35 -11.27
C ALA A 121 -10.88 -9.87 -11.56
N SER A 122 -11.86 -10.79 -11.65
CA SER A 122 -13.26 -10.42 -11.88
C SER A 122 -13.91 -9.79 -10.65
N ILE A 123 -13.40 -10.06 -9.44
CA ILE A 123 -13.96 -9.50 -8.20
C ILE A 123 -13.10 -8.40 -7.56
N HIS A 124 -11.81 -8.30 -7.91
CA HIS A 124 -10.89 -7.34 -7.29
C HIS A 124 -10.01 -6.55 -8.26
N ALA A 125 -10.16 -5.22 -8.22
CA ALA A 125 -9.33 -4.30 -9.00
C ALA A 125 -7.82 -4.33 -8.62
N THR A 126 -7.45 -4.80 -7.42
CA THR A 126 -6.05 -4.84 -6.94
C THR A 126 -5.45 -6.25 -6.91
N TYR A 127 -6.11 -7.24 -7.54
CA TYR A 127 -5.79 -8.68 -7.47
C TYR A 127 -4.31 -9.01 -7.70
N LYS A 128 -3.59 -8.26 -8.55
CA LYS A 128 -2.17 -8.50 -8.87
C LYS A 128 -1.28 -8.60 -7.63
N LYS A 129 -1.52 -7.72 -6.64
CA LYS A 129 -0.75 -7.74 -5.39
C LYS A 129 -1.03 -9.00 -4.56
N GLN A 130 -2.27 -9.46 -4.60
CA GLN A 130 -2.76 -10.64 -3.91
C GLN A 130 -2.18 -11.93 -4.53
N VAL A 131 -2.19 -12.02 -5.87
CA VAL A 131 -1.48 -13.06 -6.64
C VAL A 131 0.01 -13.07 -6.30
N THR A 132 0.63 -11.90 -6.16
CA THR A 132 2.06 -11.81 -5.78
C THR A 132 2.34 -12.40 -4.39
N TYR A 133 1.43 -12.21 -3.42
CA TYR A 133 1.61 -12.84 -2.10
C TYR A 133 1.54 -14.36 -2.22
N PHE A 134 0.58 -14.89 -2.96
CA PHE A 134 0.44 -16.34 -3.08
C PHE A 134 1.58 -16.98 -3.89
N SER A 135 2.05 -16.30 -4.94
CA SER A 135 3.27 -16.69 -5.65
C SER A 135 4.49 -16.76 -4.72
N LYS A 136 4.62 -15.83 -3.75
CA LYS A 136 5.70 -15.87 -2.74
C LYS A 136 5.58 -17.03 -1.75
N VAL A 137 4.36 -17.46 -1.42
CA VAL A 137 4.12 -18.67 -0.60
C VAL A 137 4.69 -19.89 -1.33
N PHE A 138 4.38 -20.04 -2.62
CA PHE A 138 4.98 -21.10 -3.44
C PHE A 138 6.47 -20.93 -3.70
N GLY A 139 6.99 -19.71 -3.63
CA GLY A 139 8.43 -19.46 -3.63
C GLY A 139 9.14 -20.11 -2.45
N VAL A 140 8.51 -20.16 -1.27
CA VAL A 140 9.05 -20.87 -0.10
C VAL A 140 9.05 -22.38 -0.29
N ALA A 141 8.01 -22.93 -0.93
CA ALA A 141 7.99 -24.35 -1.26
C ALA A 141 9.16 -24.71 -2.19
N VAL A 142 9.46 -23.88 -3.18
CA VAL A 142 10.62 -24.12 -4.06
C VAL A 142 11.95 -23.98 -3.31
N SER A 143 12.10 -22.97 -2.44
CA SER A 143 13.35 -22.79 -1.68
C SER A 143 13.60 -23.90 -0.65
N TYR A 144 12.55 -24.56 -0.17
CA TYR A 144 12.63 -25.70 0.72
C TYR A 144 12.62 -27.04 -0.01
N GLU A 145 12.78 -27.01 -1.34
CA GLU A 145 12.81 -28.20 -2.18
C GLU A 145 11.55 -29.06 -1.98
N LEU A 146 10.42 -28.41 -1.62
CA LEU A 146 9.05 -28.95 -1.50
C LEU A 146 8.28 -28.89 -2.83
N LEU A 147 8.81 -28.15 -3.82
CA LEU A 147 8.40 -28.19 -5.22
C LEU A 147 9.60 -27.88 -6.10
N GLU A 148 9.69 -28.48 -7.29
CA GLU A 148 10.73 -28.13 -8.27
C GLU A 148 10.47 -26.77 -8.93
N VAL A 149 9.20 -26.48 -9.22
CA VAL A 149 8.80 -25.31 -10.01
C VAL A 149 7.62 -24.63 -9.36
N ASN A 150 7.68 -23.29 -9.29
CA ASN A 150 6.57 -22.48 -8.80
C ASN A 150 5.41 -22.49 -9.83
N PRO A 151 4.19 -22.93 -9.45
CA PRO A 151 3.05 -22.99 -10.38
C PRO A 151 2.59 -21.60 -10.86
N PHE A 152 3.04 -20.52 -10.21
CA PHE A 152 2.79 -19.13 -10.62
C PHE A 152 3.74 -18.66 -11.74
N ASN A 153 4.75 -19.43 -12.11
CA ASN A 153 5.64 -19.06 -13.21
C ASN A 153 4.85 -19.02 -14.53
N ASN A 154 5.02 -17.94 -15.30
CA ASN A 154 4.38 -17.71 -16.59
C ASN A 154 2.83 -17.72 -16.58
N ILE A 155 2.21 -17.29 -15.46
CA ILE A 155 0.77 -17.00 -15.47
C ILE A 155 0.48 -15.70 -16.22
N ARG A 156 -0.73 -15.60 -16.78
CA ARG A 156 -1.23 -14.40 -17.43
C ARG A 156 -2.00 -13.56 -16.43
N TYR A 157 -1.83 -12.24 -16.51
CA TYR A 157 -2.55 -11.28 -15.69
C TYR A 157 -3.70 -10.67 -16.49
N PRO A 158 -4.96 -11.13 -16.31
CA PRO A 158 -6.10 -10.61 -17.04
C PRO A 158 -6.43 -9.16 -16.67
N THR A 159 -7.29 -8.53 -17.46
CA THR A 159 -7.82 -7.20 -17.14
C THR A 159 -8.64 -7.28 -15.85
N ALA A 160 -8.32 -6.41 -14.89
CA ALA A 160 -9.06 -6.37 -13.63
C ALA A 160 -10.45 -5.77 -13.84
N ILE A 161 -11.41 -6.12 -12.98
CA ILE A 161 -12.65 -5.37 -12.87
C ILE A 161 -12.36 -3.87 -12.67
N SER A 162 -13.17 -3.05 -13.32
CA SER A 162 -13.11 -1.60 -13.19
C SER A 162 -13.16 -1.19 -11.72
N LYS A 163 -12.31 -0.24 -11.33
CA LYS A 163 -12.42 0.38 -10.02
C LYS A 163 -13.80 1.04 -9.93
N PRO A 164 -14.48 0.98 -8.78
CA PRO A 164 -15.73 1.69 -8.61
C PRO A 164 -15.49 3.17 -8.89
N ASP A 165 -16.43 3.81 -9.60
CA ASP A 165 -16.35 5.24 -9.83
C ASP A 165 -16.33 5.97 -8.47
N ARG A 166 -15.40 6.91 -8.37
CA ARG A 166 -15.14 7.71 -7.18
C ARG A 166 -15.14 9.21 -7.52
N SER A 167 -15.58 9.59 -8.72
CA SER A 167 -15.73 10.97 -9.18
C SER A 167 -16.53 11.83 -8.21
N TYR A 168 -17.58 11.28 -7.59
CA TYR A 168 -18.40 11.95 -6.56
C TYR A 168 -17.63 12.39 -5.31
N ARG A 169 -16.40 11.93 -5.13
CA ARG A 169 -15.65 12.13 -3.90
C ARG A 169 -14.81 13.40 -4.00
N VAL A 170 -15.18 14.46 -3.26
CA VAL A 170 -14.39 15.71 -3.10
C VAL A 170 -12.92 15.40 -2.76
N GLU A 171 -11.99 15.59 -3.69
CA GLU A 171 -10.57 15.23 -3.48
C GLU A 171 -9.86 16.20 -2.54
N LEU A 172 -10.23 17.47 -2.63
CA LEU A 172 -9.69 18.59 -1.87
C LEU A 172 -10.81 19.56 -1.54
N TYR A 173 -10.78 20.10 -0.32
CA TYR A 173 -11.62 21.23 0.04
C TYR A 173 -10.90 22.52 -0.33
N ASP A 174 -11.58 23.44 -1.01
CA ASP A 174 -11.12 24.82 -1.03
C ASP A 174 -11.33 25.49 0.35
N ARG A 175 -10.87 26.73 0.51
CA ARG A 175 -11.02 27.47 1.77
C ARG A 175 -12.49 27.66 2.18
N PRO A 176 -13.41 28.16 1.33
CA PRO A 176 -14.80 28.34 1.73
C PRO A 176 -15.51 27.02 2.04
N GLN A 177 -15.24 25.95 1.29
CA GLN A 177 -15.79 24.62 1.56
C GLN A 177 -15.27 24.06 2.88
N LEU A 178 -13.98 24.23 3.20
CA LEU A 178 -13.43 23.80 4.49
C LEU A 178 -14.06 24.61 5.64
N ALA A 179 -14.22 25.92 5.47
CA ALA A 179 -14.87 26.77 6.47
C ALA A 179 -16.33 26.33 6.71
N ALA A 180 -17.11 26.15 5.64
CA ALA A 180 -18.48 25.65 5.71
C ALA A 180 -18.56 24.26 6.34
N PHE A 181 -17.62 23.37 6.02
CA PHE A 181 -17.53 22.05 6.65
C PHE A 181 -17.28 22.15 8.16
N ILE A 182 -16.31 22.97 8.59
CA ILE A 182 -16.03 23.16 10.02
C ILE A 182 -17.21 23.80 10.74
N GLN A 183 -17.88 24.78 10.12
CA GLN A 183 -19.08 25.39 10.67
C GLN A 183 -20.19 24.36 10.87
N ALA A 184 -20.50 23.56 9.85
CA ALA A 184 -21.49 22.49 9.95
C ALA A 184 -21.15 21.45 11.03
N LEU A 185 -19.87 21.20 11.30
CA LEU A 185 -19.44 20.35 12.42
C LEU A 185 -19.68 21.03 13.77
N GLN A 186 -19.45 22.34 13.87
CA GLN A 186 -19.74 23.10 15.08
C GLN A 186 -21.25 23.07 15.35
N ASP A 187 -22.07 23.47 14.38
CA ASP A 187 -23.53 23.53 14.54
C ASP A 187 -24.11 22.17 14.98
N LYS A 188 -23.54 21.06 14.49
CA LYS A 188 -24.02 19.72 14.80
C LYS A 188 -23.47 19.13 16.10
N TYR A 189 -22.22 19.42 16.46
CA TYR A 189 -21.50 18.73 17.53
C TYR A 189 -21.00 19.64 18.64
N ASP A 190 -21.34 20.94 18.64
CA ASP A 190 -21.03 21.87 19.71
C ASP A 190 -21.99 21.70 20.92
N ASN A 191 -21.99 20.48 21.46
CA ASN A 191 -22.66 20.13 22.69
C ASN A 191 -21.76 19.19 23.48
N ASP A 192 -21.91 19.20 24.81
CA ASP A 192 -21.03 18.45 25.68
C ASP A 192 -21.04 16.96 25.39
N GLU A 193 -22.13 16.38 24.86
CA GLU A 193 -22.28 14.94 24.52
C GLU A 193 -21.46 14.51 23.28
N GLN A 194 -21.36 15.37 22.27
CA GLN A 194 -20.76 15.03 20.99
C GLN A 194 -19.50 15.85 20.65
N TYR A 195 -19.09 16.75 21.55
CA TYR A 195 -17.94 17.65 21.36
C TYR A 195 -16.64 16.94 20.92
N HIS A 196 -16.42 15.72 21.40
CA HIS A 196 -15.29 14.87 20.99
C HIS A 196 -15.20 14.69 19.47
N LYS A 197 -16.32 14.63 18.74
CA LYS A 197 -16.35 14.50 17.28
C LYS A 197 -15.88 15.79 16.60
N TYR A 198 -16.34 16.94 17.09
CA TYR A 198 -15.89 18.25 16.59
C TYR A 198 -14.40 18.45 16.84
N ALA A 199 -13.95 18.26 18.09
CA ALA A 199 -12.54 18.41 18.45
C ALA A 199 -11.62 17.49 17.61
N TYR A 200 -12.02 16.24 17.41
CA TYR A 200 -11.27 15.26 16.62
C TYR A 200 -11.15 15.66 15.14
N LEU A 201 -12.26 16.05 14.52
CA LEU A 201 -12.28 16.42 13.10
C LEU A 201 -11.58 17.76 12.85
N ARG A 202 -11.72 18.72 13.77
CA ARG A 202 -10.94 19.97 13.73
C ARG A 202 -9.46 19.67 13.80
N LEU A 203 -9.03 18.85 14.76
CA LEU A 203 -7.61 18.53 14.90
C LEU A 203 -7.04 17.93 13.62
N LEU A 204 -7.75 16.98 13.00
CA LEU A 204 -7.35 16.40 11.70
C LEU A 204 -7.24 17.46 10.59
N ALA A 205 -8.21 18.37 10.50
CA ALA A 205 -8.29 19.38 9.45
C ALA A 205 -7.21 20.46 9.56
N PHE A 206 -6.74 20.81 10.76
CA PHE A 206 -5.79 21.92 10.96
C PHE A 206 -4.35 21.47 11.24
N THR A 207 -4.14 20.23 11.69
CA THR A 207 -2.78 19.70 11.95
C THR A 207 -2.20 18.95 10.76
N GLY A 208 -3.03 18.29 9.95
CA GLY A 208 -2.58 17.37 8.91
C GLY A 208 -1.99 16.06 9.47
N MET A 209 -2.22 15.76 10.75
CA MET A 209 -1.81 14.49 11.35
C MET A 209 -2.58 13.32 10.77
N ARG A 210 -1.93 12.16 10.64
CA ARG A 210 -2.60 10.94 10.18
C ARG A 210 -3.65 10.49 11.21
N ASN A 211 -4.76 9.92 10.76
CA ASN A 211 -5.82 9.42 11.64
C ASN A 211 -5.27 8.49 12.76
N GLY A 212 -4.38 7.55 12.40
CA GLY A 212 -3.73 6.68 13.38
C GLY A 212 -2.83 7.43 14.38
N GLU A 213 -2.22 8.55 14.00
CA GLU A 213 -1.41 9.40 14.88
C GLU A 213 -2.34 10.15 15.86
N VAL A 214 -3.41 10.78 15.37
CA VAL A 214 -4.38 11.49 16.21
C VAL A 214 -5.02 10.56 17.23
N ARG A 215 -5.50 9.38 16.80
CA ARG A 215 -6.11 8.38 17.69
C ARG A 215 -5.16 7.86 18.78
N ALA A 216 -3.85 7.96 18.57
CA ALA A 216 -2.86 7.46 19.50
C ALA A 216 -2.47 8.46 20.59
N LEU A 217 -2.91 9.72 20.48
CA LEU A 217 -2.52 10.80 21.39
C LEU A 217 -2.95 10.56 22.84
N GLU A 218 -2.04 10.88 23.74
CA GLU A 218 -2.25 11.05 25.17
C GLU A 218 -2.13 12.53 25.53
N TRP A 219 -2.73 12.94 26.64
CA TRP A 219 -2.67 14.32 27.11
C TRP A 219 -1.25 14.77 27.44
N SER A 220 -0.35 13.84 27.76
CA SER A 220 1.09 14.07 27.92
C SER A 220 1.82 14.46 26.63
N ASP A 221 1.25 14.15 25.45
CA ASP A 221 1.82 14.55 24.16
C ASP A 221 1.37 15.94 23.71
N ILE A 222 0.47 16.59 24.45
CA ILE A 222 -0.16 17.86 24.05
C ILE A 222 0.23 18.99 25.01
N HIS A 223 0.99 19.94 24.49
CA HIS A 223 1.44 21.13 25.21
C HIS A 223 0.55 22.30 24.81
N LEU A 224 -0.49 22.55 25.62
CA LEU A 224 -1.48 23.63 25.35
C LEU A 224 -1.09 24.97 25.98
N GLU A 225 -0.11 24.98 26.89
CA GLU A 225 0.29 26.16 27.64
C GLU A 225 1.49 26.88 26.99
N GLY A 226 1.64 28.16 27.32
CA GLY A 226 2.72 29.02 26.78
C GLY A 226 2.37 29.67 25.43
N SER A 227 3.38 30.32 24.83
CA SER A 227 3.26 31.08 23.58
C SER A 227 3.17 30.21 22.33
N ASP A 228 3.66 28.96 22.40
CA ASP A 228 3.76 28.04 21.26
C ASP A 228 3.07 26.69 21.51
N PRO A 229 1.73 26.63 21.57
CA PRO A 229 1.02 25.37 21.72
C PRO A 229 1.35 24.36 20.62
N CYS A 230 1.61 23.10 21.01
CA CYS A 230 2.05 22.07 20.09
C CYS A 230 1.69 20.64 20.52
N ILE A 231 1.85 19.70 19.60
CA ILE A 231 1.64 18.26 19.81
C ILE A 231 2.86 17.48 19.37
N ASP A 232 3.34 16.59 20.23
CA ASP A 232 4.40 15.64 19.90
C ASP A 232 3.83 14.36 19.28
N VAL A 233 4.14 14.15 18.01
CA VAL A 233 3.69 12.98 17.25
C VAL A 233 4.75 11.90 17.33
N ASN A 234 4.59 10.96 18.27
CA ASN A 234 5.58 9.92 18.59
C ASN A 234 5.01 8.49 18.51
N LYS A 235 3.73 8.33 18.17
CA LYS A 235 3.03 7.03 18.13
C LYS A 235 1.90 7.01 17.12
N THR A 236 1.52 5.81 16.69
CA THR A 236 0.37 5.56 15.83
C THR A 236 -0.40 4.36 16.33
N MET A 237 -1.71 4.46 16.27
CA MET A 237 -2.65 3.43 16.67
C MET A 237 -3.19 2.72 15.44
N SER A 238 -3.44 1.42 15.55
CA SER A 238 -4.03 0.61 14.48
C SER A 238 -4.85 -0.52 15.05
N ASP A 239 -5.96 -0.84 14.37
CA ASP A 239 -6.82 -1.97 14.73
C ASP A 239 -6.31 -3.23 14.02
N VAL A 240 -6.01 -4.28 14.80
CA VAL A 240 -5.53 -5.57 14.31
C VAL A 240 -6.60 -6.62 14.55
N THR A 241 -7.07 -7.28 13.48
CA THR A 241 -8.06 -8.36 13.59
C THR A 241 -7.54 -9.45 14.53
N GLY A 242 -8.35 -9.83 15.52
CA GLY A 242 -8.01 -10.83 16.54
C GLY A 242 -7.08 -10.35 17.66
N LYS A 243 -6.49 -9.14 17.57
CA LYS A 243 -5.61 -8.58 18.61
C LYS A 243 -6.08 -7.24 19.19
N GLY A 244 -7.18 -6.69 18.69
CA GLY A 244 -7.70 -5.41 19.14
C GLY A 244 -6.80 -4.23 18.75
N VAL A 245 -6.70 -3.24 19.61
CA VAL A 245 -5.98 -1.99 19.32
C VAL A 245 -4.50 -2.11 19.68
N VAL A 246 -3.64 -1.81 18.70
CA VAL A 246 -2.18 -1.86 18.86
C VAL A 246 -1.60 -0.47 18.62
N VAL A 247 -0.76 -0.03 19.57
CA VAL A 247 0.00 1.22 19.49
C VAL A 247 1.43 0.90 19.10
N ASN A 248 1.94 1.61 18.10
CA ASN A 248 3.28 1.41 17.58
C ASN A 248 4.00 2.76 17.51
N ALA A 249 5.32 2.74 17.67
CA ALA A 249 6.16 3.87 17.27
C ALA A 249 6.01 4.15 15.76
N PRO A 250 6.33 5.37 15.29
CA PRO A 250 6.38 5.69 13.87
C PRO A 250 7.32 4.75 13.10
N LYS A 251 7.03 4.58 11.80
CA LYS A 251 7.77 3.60 10.97
C LYS A 251 9.23 3.99 10.79
N THR A 252 9.54 5.27 10.89
CA THR A 252 10.87 5.84 10.70
C THR A 252 11.09 6.94 11.73
N LYS A 253 12.36 7.27 12.03
CA LYS A 253 12.72 8.39 12.93
C LYS A 253 12.11 9.71 12.47
N ALA A 254 12.05 9.95 11.15
CA ALA A 254 11.39 11.12 10.56
C ALA A 254 9.88 11.20 10.81
N GLY A 255 9.25 10.12 11.29
CA GLY A 255 7.86 10.13 11.71
C GLY A 255 7.64 10.83 13.05
N ASN A 256 8.68 10.90 13.89
CA ASN A 256 8.67 11.67 15.14
C ASN A 256 8.78 13.16 14.80
N ARG A 257 7.79 13.95 15.21
CA ARG A 257 7.77 15.40 14.93
C ARG A 257 6.86 16.14 15.89
N THR A 258 7.11 17.42 16.06
CA THR A 258 6.23 18.34 16.78
C THR A 258 5.36 19.13 15.79
N VAL A 259 4.06 19.24 16.06
CA VAL A 259 3.08 19.96 15.24
C VAL A 259 2.53 21.15 16.01
N LYS A 260 2.77 22.37 15.50
CA LYS A 260 2.22 23.60 16.08
C LYS A 260 0.69 23.66 15.92
N LEU A 261 0.00 24.17 16.93
CA LEU A 261 -1.43 24.36 16.95
C LEU A 261 -1.80 25.83 16.73
N ASP A 262 -2.91 26.07 16.03
CA ASP A 262 -3.53 27.40 16.01
C ASP A 262 -4.29 27.67 17.31
N GLN A 263 -4.52 28.95 17.61
CA GLN A 263 -5.20 29.39 18.83
C GLN A 263 -6.60 28.76 18.98
N ILE A 264 -7.37 28.68 17.90
CA ILE A 264 -8.72 28.13 17.94
C ILE A 264 -8.68 26.62 18.21
N THR A 265 -7.80 25.86 17.54
CA THR A 265 -7.64 24.43 17.83
C THR A 265 -7.15 24.19 19.27
N THR A 266 -6.28 25.06 19.80
CA THR A 266 -5.84 25.02 21.20
C THR A 266 -7.01 25.21 22.16
N GLN A 267 -7.87 26.20 21.92
CA GLN A 267 -9.09 26.43 22.71
C GLN A 267 -10.05 25.24 22.65
N VAL A 268 -10.25 24.66 21.46
CA VAL A 268 -11.10 23.47 21.27
C VAL A 268 -10.56 22.27 22.05
N LEU A 269 -9.24 22.05 22.04
CA LEU A 269 -8.63 20.97 22.84
C LEU A 269 -8.74 21.24 24.35
N ARG A 270 -8.57 22.48 24.81
CA ARG A 270 -8.78 22.85 26.22
C ARG A 270 -10.21 22.55 26.67
N ARG A 271 -11.22 22.98 25.89
CA ARG A 271 -12.62 22.69 26.19
C ARG A 271 -12.90 21.19 26.19
N TRP A 272 -12.36 20.46 25.22
CA TRP A 272 -12.50 19.00 25.19
C TRP A 272 -11.90 18.34 26.42
N ARG A 273 -10.71 18.77 26.87
CA ARG A 273 -10.06 18.25 28.10
C ARG A 273 -10.96 18.38 29.32
N VAL A 274 -11.64 19.52 29.47
CA VAL A 274 -12.59 19.78 30.57
C VAL A 274 -13.82 18.87 30.46
N ILE A 275 -14.44 18.79 29.28
CA ILE A 275 -15.63 17.94 29.05
C ILE A 275 -15.30 16.47 29.32
N GLN A 276 -14.16 15.99 28.81
CA GLN A 276 -13.71 14.62 29.04
C GLN A 276 -13.43 14.36 30.52
N GLY A 277 -12.74 15.28 31.20
CA GLY A 277 -12.43 15.18 32.63
C GLY A 277 -13.70 15.05 33.48
N LYS A 278 -14.71 15.89 33.24
CA LYS A 278 -16.01 15.81 33.93
C LYS A 278 -16.68 14.45 33.75
N ARG A 279 -16.70 13.91 32.52
CA ARG A 279 -17.31 12.61 32.21
C ARG A 279 -16.57 11.41 32.79
N LEU A 280 -15.25 11.49 32.84
CA LEU A 280 -14.43 10.41 33.38
C LEU A 280 -14.50 10.38 34.91
N MET A 281 -14.48 11.56 35.53
CA MET A 281 -14.66 11.74 36.97
C MET A 281 -16.02 11.23 37.43
N SER A 282 -17.12 11.56 36.73
CA SER A 282 -18.45 11.05 37.07
C SER A 282 -18.59 9.53 36.96
N ARG A 283 -17.64 8.86 36.32
CA ARG A 283 -17.58 7.39 36.17
C ARG A 283 -16.46 6.76 37.02
N GLY A 284 -15.70 7.55 37.79
CA GLY A 284 -14.57 7.07 38.58
C GLY A 284 -13.40 6.52 37.75
N LEU A 285 -13.25 6.94 36.49
CA LEU A 285 -12.24 6.37 35.58
C LEU A 285 -11.05 7.33 35.38
N PRO A 286 -9.80 6.89 35.62
CA PRO A 286 -8.63 7.65 35.20
C PRO A 286 -8.36 7.42 33.69
N SER A 287 -7.99 8.45 32.95
CA SER A 287 -7.52 8.25 31.56
C SER A 287 -6.55 9.32 31.10
N ASN A 288 -5.40 8.86 30.60
CA ASN A 288 -4.40 9.71 29.95
C ASN A 288 -4.62 9.84 28.44
N VAL A 289 -5.58 9.12 27.85
CA VAL A 289 -5.83 9.19 26.40
C VAL A 289 -6.73 10.37 26.03
N VAL A 290 -6.42 11.01 24.91
CA VAL A 290 -7.19 12.18 24.43
C VAL A 290 -8.56 11.76 23.88
N TRP A 291 -8.66 10.55 23.33
CA TRP A 291 -9.82 10.09 22.59
C TRP A 291 -10.41 8.82 23.21
N THR A 292 -11.63 8.93 23.72
CA THR A 292 -12.40 7.85 24.34
C THR A 292 -13.75 7.67 23.61
N ASN A 293 -14.20 6.43 23.39
CA ASN A 293 -15.49 6.13 22.77
C ASN A 293 -16.61 6.03 23.84
N GLN A 294 -17.87 6.15 23.45
CA GLN A 294 -19.04 6.02 24.34
C GLN A 294 -19.20 4.61 24.95
N ARG A 295 -18.62 3.55 24.34
CA ARG A 295 -18.64 2.16 24.85
C ARG A 295 -17.62 1.91 25.96
N LEU A 296 -17.72 2.62 27.07
CA LEU A 296 -16.89 2.40 28.26
C LEU A 296 -17.69 1.58 29.29
N LEU A 297 -17.44 0.27 29.35
CA LEU A 297 -17.79 -0.56 30.51
C LEU A 297 -16.60 -0.57 31.48
N ALA A 298 -16.90 -0.51 32.78
CA ALA A 298 -15.98 -0.20 33.89
C ALA A 298 -14.70 -1.05 33.97
N VAL A 299 -14.65 -2.22 33.34
CA VAL A 299 -13.52 -3.18 33.43
C VAL A 299 -12.43 -2.93 32.35
N LEU A 300 -12.67 -2.06 31.36
CA LEU A 300 -11.85 -1.98 30.13
C LEU A 300 -11.02 -0.69 29.95
N VAL A 301 -10.75 0.05 31.03
CA VAL A 301 -10.03 1.34 30.95
C VAL A 301 -8.57 1.19 30.52
N LEU A 302 -7.92 0.07 30.82
CA LEU A 302 -6.53 -0.19 30.43
C LEU A 302 -6.37 -0.70 28.98
N ILE A 303 -7.42 -1.27 28.39
CA ILE A 303 -7.30 -2.07 27.16
C ILE A 303 -8.02 -1.45 25.96
N ASN A 304 -9.08 -0.66 26.16
CA ASN A 304 -9.83 -0.10 25.05
C ASN A 304 -9.41 1.33 24.70
N ARG A 305 -8.22 1.46 24.12
CA ARG A 305 -8.02 2.51 23.11
C ARG A 305 -9.02 2.24 21.97
N VAL A 306 -9.70 3.28 21.51
CA VAL A 306 -10.91 3.19 20.70
C VAL A 306 -10.74 2.31 19.46
N SER A 307 -11.39 1.15 19.39
CA SER A 307 -11.66 0.43 18.15
C SER A 307 -13.08 0.76 17.65
N GLY A 308 -13.17 1.42 16.49
CA GLY A 308 -14.41 1.58 15.73
C GLY A 308 -15.39 2.65 16.26
N SER A 309 -16.00 3.40 15.34
CA SER A 309 -17.10 4.36 15.56
C SER A 309 -16.73 5.84 15.78
N TYR A 310 -15.81 6.37 14.98
CA TYR A 310 -15.89 7.79 14.59
C TYR A 310 -16.74 7.91 13.32
N PRO A 311 -17.44 9.04 13.08
CA PRO A 311 -18.21 9.24 11.85
C PRO A 311 -17.27 9.17 10.64
N GLN A 312 -17.19 8.00 10.01
CA GLN A 312 -16.73 7.88 8.64
C GLN A 312 -17.93 8.20 7.76
N SER A 313 -18.03 9.43 7.27
CA SER A 313 -19.01 9.69 6.21
C SER A 313 -18.52 8.99 4.94
N ARG A 314 -19.43 8.38 4.17
CA ARG A 314 -19.10 7.70 2.90
C ARG A 314 -18.36 8.61 1.90
N ALA A 315 -18.48 9.93 2.05
CA ALA A 315 -17.81 10.95 1.24
C ALA A 315 -16.45 11.43 1.80
N LEU A 316 -16.26 11.41 3.13
CA LEU A 316 -15.11 12.02 3.81
C LEU A 316 -14.18 10.96 4.40
N THR A 317 -13.01 10.79 3.81
CA THR A 317 -11.93 10.00 4.41
C THR A 317 -10.97 10.94 5.13
N SER A 318 -10.50 10.57 6.33
CA SER A 318 -9.57 11.39 7.14
C SER A 318 -8.32 11.81 6.36
N HIS A 319 -7.91 11.01 5.36
CA HIS A 319 -6.81 11.32 4.46
C HIS A 319 -7.01 12.60 3.64
N LYS A 320 -8.25 12.96 3.32
CA LYS A 320 -8.57 14.15 2.51
C LYS A 320 -8.54 15.45 3.30
N LEU A 321 -8.98 15.41 4.56
CA LEU A 321 -8.78 16.54 5.48
C LEU A 321 -7.29 16.81 5.67
N ILE A 322 -6.49 15.75 5.78
CA ILE A 322 -5.02 15.86 5.85
C ILE A 322 -4.45 16.44 4.57
N PHE A 323 -4.87 15.95 3.41
CA PHE A 323 -4.37 16.41 2.11
C PHE A 323 -4.72 17.89 1.88
N THR A 324 -5.94 18.30 2.21
CA THR A 324 -6.41 19.69 2.23
C THR A 324 -5.53 20.56 3.14
N ALA A 325 -5.30 20.14 4.39
CA ALA A 325 -4.49 20.87 5.36
C ALA A 325 -3.06 21.11 4.85
N CYS A 326 -2.46 20.09 4.24
CA CYS A 326 -1.13 20.17 3.66
C CYS A 326 -1.08 21.19 2.51
N VAL A 327 -2.03 21.15 1.57
CA VAL A 327 -2.08 22.07 0.43
C VAL A 327 -2.29 23.52 0.89
N ILE A 328 -3.15 23.76 1.88
CA ILE A 328 -3.35 25.10 2.45
C ILE A 328 -2.09 25.62 3.16
N ARG A 329 -1.35 24.75 3.86
CA ARG A 329 -0.11 25.16 4.55
C ARG A 329 1.02 25.44 3.56
N ILE A 330 1.18 24.62 2.52
CA ILE A 330 2.18 24.84 1.46
C ILE A 330 1.87 26.12 0.69
N SER A 331 0.60 26.35 0.31
CA SER A 331 0.21 27.58 -0.37
C SER A 331 0.48 28.83 0.47
N ARG A 332 0.26 28.80 1.79
CA ARG A 332 0.63 29.89 2.70
C ARG A 332 2.15 30.13 2.74
N SER A 333 2.97 29.08 2.82
CA SER A 333 4.43 29.21 2.82
C SER A 333 4.97 29.73 1.49
N LEU A 334 4.40 29.28 0.37
CA LEU A 334 4.74 29.78 -0.97
C LEU A 334 4.28 31.24 -1.16
N PHE A 335 3.12 31.62 -0.64
CA PHE A 335 2.67 33.02 -0.64
C PHE A 335 3.57 33.89 0.25
N LYS A 336 4.02 33.37 1.39
CA LYS A 336 4.95 34.08 2.28
C LYS A 336 6.33 34.22 1.64
N LEU A 337 6.83 33.19 0.96
CA LEU A 337 8.04 33.26 0.15
C LEU A 337 7.89 34.26 -1.01
N ALA A 338 6.78 34.21 -1.75
CA ALA A 338 6.49 35.14 -2.83
C ALA A 338 6.34 36.58 -2.32
N TRP A 339 5.71 36.78 -1.17
CA TRP A 339 5.58 38.08 -0.52
C TRP A 339 6.93 38.58 -0.01
N ILE A 340 7.72 37.75 0.67
CA ILE A 340 9.10 38.09 1.10
C ILE A 340 9.93 38.50 -0.11
N LEU A 341 9.92 37.70 -1.19
CA LEU A 341 10.65 38.01 -2.42
C LEU A 341 10.16 39.30 -3.10
N ARG A 342 8.86 39.60 -3.01
CA ARG A 342 8.25 40.80 -3.60
C ARG A 342 8.50 42.06 -2.74
N HIS A 343 8.56 41.92 -1.42
CA HIS A 343 8.78 43.01 -0.47
C HIS A 343 10.27 43.35 -0.28
N TYR A 344 11.14 42.34 -0.35
CA TYR A 344 12.60 42.51 -0.32
C TYR A 344 13.21 42.81 -1.69
N LYS A 345 12.40 42.88 -2.75
CA LYS A 345 12.86 43.23 -4.11
C LYS A 345 13.65 44.54 -4.12
N HIS A 346 13.21 45.55 -3.36
CA HIS A 346 13.89 46.85 -3.26
C HIS A 346 15.20 46.85 -2.43
N LYS A 347 15.44 45.84 -1.59
CA LYS A 347 16.65 45.70 -0.75
C LYS A 347 17.65 44.67 -1.29
N LEU A 348 17.21 43.72 -2.13
CA LEU A 348 18.10 42.76 -2.79
C LEU A 348 18.77 43.35 -4.05
N ASP A 349 18.19 44.38 -4.67
CA ASP A 349 18.75 45.01 -5.88
C ASP A 349 20.06 45.77 -5.62
N THR A 350 20.44 46.04 -4.35
CA THR A 350 21.68 46.74 -4.00
C THR A 350 22.79 45.87 -3.39
N MET A 351 22.58 44.57 -3.15
CA MET A 351 23.53 43.78 -2.33
C MET A 351 24.03 42.44 -2.89
N ILE A 352 23.73 42.03 -4.13
CA ILE A 352 24.29 40.78 -4.68
C ILE A 352 24.65 40.90 -6.15
N SER A 353 25.96 41.02 -6.40
CA SER A 353 26.56 40.94 -7.73
C SER A 353 26.42 39.53 -8.35
N THR A 354 25.76 39.48 -9.51
CA THR A 354 26.14 38.74 -10.73
C THR A 354 26.23 37.21 -10.83
N ARG A 355 25.76 36.36 -9.90
CA ARG A 355 25.58 34.91 -10.24
C ARG A 355 24.23 34.27 -9.91
N HIS A 356 23.57 34.63 -8.81
CA HIS A 356 22.30 33.99 -8.44
C HIS A 356 21.08 34.60 -9.14
N LEU A 357 21.14 35.88 -9.50
CA LEU A 357 20.09 36.57 -10.27
C LEU A 357 20.03 36.12 -11.73
N VAL A 358 21.14 35.73 -12.37
CA VAL A 358 21.09 35.19 -13.76
C VAL A 358 20.43 33.81 -13.78
N TYR A 359 20.61 33.00 -12.72
CA TYR A 359 19.96 31.70 -12.60
C TYR A 359 18.46 31.83 -12.29
N MET A 360 18.10 32.73 -11.37
CA MET A 360 16.71 33.02 -11.02
C MET A 360 15.96 33.77 -12.12
N HIS A 361 16.60 34.73 -12.80
CA HIS A 361 16.04 35.44 -13.95
C HIS A 361 15.88 34.48 -15.13
N ARG A 362 16.82 33.57 -15.43
CA ARG A 362 16.63 32.51 -16.44
C ARG A 362 15.52 31.50 -16.08
N LEU A 363 15.27 31.27 -14.80
CA LEU A 363 14.14 30.45 -14.33
C LEU A 363 12.80 31.20 -14.42
N LEU A 364 12.80 32.53 -14.25
CA LEU A 364 11.60 33.37 -14.28
C LEU A 364 11.24 33.87 -15.68
N THR A 365 12.21 34.14 -16.57
CA THR A 365 11.97 34.62 -17.95
C THR A 365 11.72 33.53 -18.98
N LYS A 366 11.87 32.24 -18.60
CA LYS A 366 11.35 31.10 -19.39
C LYS A 366 9.91 30.72 -19.04
N CYS A 367 9.29 31.41 -18.09
CA CYS A 367 7.92 31.15 -17.67
C CYS A 367 6.95 32.06 -18.44
N ASP A 368 6.64 31.66 -19.67
CA ASP A 368 5.51 32.21 -20.41
C ASP A 368 4.21 31.89 -19.64
N GLN A 369 3.30 32.86 -19.50
CA GLN A 369 2.17 32.85 -18.55
C GLN A 369 1.13 31.72 -18.78
N ARG A 370 1.34 30.84 -19.75
CA ARG A 370 0.58 29.59 -19.96
C ARG A 370 1.24 28.35 -19.31
N GLN A 371 2.46 28.45 -18.76
CA GLN A 371 3.19 27.32 -18.17
C GLN A 371 2.96 27.10 -16.66
N LEU A 372 2.40 28.05 -15.92
CA LEU A 372 2.06 27.84 -14.48
C LEU A 372 0.86 26.90 -14.30
N ILE A 373 -0.06 26.89 -15.27
CA ILE A 373 -1.18 25.95 -15.37
C ILE A 373 -0.65 24.55 -15.75
N TYR A 374 0.41 24.49 -16.54
CA TYR A 374 1.09 23.24 -16.91
C TYR A 374 1.82 22.59 -15.72
N LEU A 375 2.46 23.37 -14.83
CA LEU A 375 3.09 22.85 -13.61
C LEU A 375 2.08 22.30 -12.59
N LEU A 376 0.88 22.88 -12.54
CA LEU A 376 -0.24 22.38 -11.72
C LEU A 376 -0.91 21.14 -12.34
N HIS A 377 -0.94 21.01 -13.66
CA HIS A 377 -1.39 19.81 -14.36
C HIS A 377 -0.35 18.66 -14.34
N LEU A 378 0.95 18.97 -14.30
CA LEU A 378 2.05 17.98 -14.28
C LEU A 378 2.27 17.31 -12.92
N LEU A 379 1.69 17.83 -11.84
CA LEU A 379 1.77 17.24 -10.49
C LEU A 379 0.61 16.27 -10.17
N THR A 380 -0.37 16.10 -11.07
CA THR A 380 -1.52 15.20 -10.84
C THR A 380 -1.65 13.98 -11.76
N PHE A 381 -0.88 13.80 -12.83
CA PHE A 381 -0.92 12.54 -13.60
C PHE A 381 0.48 12.10 -14.08
N ARG A 382 0.99 11.02 -13.50
CA ARG A 382 2.32 10.45 -13.77
C ARG A 382 2.38 9.81 -15.17
N CYS A 383 3.49 10.05 -15.88
CA CYS A 383 4.13 9.16 -16.87
C CYS A 383 3.31 7.95 -17.36
N VAL A 384 2.52 8.11 -18.44
CA VAL A 384 2.27 7.10 -19.47
C VAL A 384 1.83 7.85 -20.74
N PHE A 385 2.75 8.05 -21.68
CA PHE A 385 2.56 8.10 -23.14
C PHE A 385 3.87 8.62 -23.74
N LEU A 386 4.87 7.74 -23.77
CA LEU A 386 5.96 7.85 -24.74
C LEU A 386 5.50 7.14 -26.01
N SER A 387 6.04 7.60 -27.15
CA SER A 387 5.97 7.05 -28.52
C SER A 387 4.93 7.68 -29.45
N LEU A 388 5.41 7.99 -30.65
CA LEU A 388 4.80 8.65 -31.81
C LEU A 388 4.93 10.19 -31.88
N ASN A 389 5.50 10.63 -33.01
CA ASN A 389 5.78 12.00 -33.45
C ASN A 389 7.12 12.64 -33.02
N LEU A 390 8.14 11.80 -32.80
CA LEU A 390 9.54 12.16 -33.05
C LEU A 390 9.93 11.77 -34.48
N GLN A 391 9.22 12.29 -35.49
CA GLN A 391 9.59 12.06 -36.91
C GLN A 391 9.29 13.25 -37.85
N LEU A 392 8.85 14.41 -37.34
CA LEU A 392 8.43 15.54 -38.20
C LEU A 392 9.12 16.88 -37.91
N ILE A 393 10.02 16.96 -36.93
CA ILE A 393 10.77 18.21 -36.60
C ILE A 393 12.29 18.03 -36.75
N ILE A 394 12.74 16.90 -37.31
CA ILE A 394 14.16 16.72 -37.72
C ILE A 394 14.39 17.23 -39.17
N THR A 395 13.35 17.64 -39.89
CA THR A 395 13.44 18.05 -41.31
C THR A 395 13.47 19.57 -41.58
N MET A 396 13.55 20.44 -40.56
CA MET A 396 13.55 21.90 -40.78
C MET A 396 14.73 22.65 -40.11
N GLN A 397 15.89 22.00 -39.98
CA GLN A 397 17.17 22.67 -39.69
C GLN A 397 18.24 22.33 -40.75
N LYS A 398 18.07 22.91 -41.93
CA LYS A 398 19.12 23.29 -42.91
C LYS A 398 18.49 24.50 -43.63
N ALA A 399 18.91 25.75 -43.47
CA ALA A 399 20.17 26.39 -43.83
C ALA A 399 19.94 27.95 -43.67
N PRO A 400 20.95 28.82 -43.86
CA PRO A 400 21.10 30.10 -43.14
C PRO A 400 20.55 31.36 -43.85
N HIS A 401 20.52 32.46 -43.08
CA HIS A 401 20.58 33.90 -43.42
C HIS A 401 20.12 34.37 -44.81
N TYR A 402 19.16 35.30 -44.88
CA TYR A 402 19.24 36.52 -45.72
C TYR A 402 18.29 37.62 -45.23
N SER A 403 18.68 38.86 -45.51
CA SER A 403 18.12 40.13 -45.04
C SER A 403 17.07 40.76 -45.99
N LEU A 404 16.44 41.82 -45.48
CA LEU A 404 15.91 43.03 -46.14
C LEU A 404 14.42 43.11 -46.54
N LYS A 405 13.81 44.18 -46.00
CA LYS A 405 12.96 45.22 -46.63
C LYS A 405 11.51 44.91 -47.03
N THR A 406 10.62 45.81 -46.54
CA THR A 406 9.35 46.34 -47.13
C THR A 406 8.32 45.31 -47.58
N LEU A 407 7.07 45.30 -47.11
CA LEU A 407 6.09 46.38 -46.96
C LEU A 407 5.11 46.02 -45.82
#